data_AF-A0A8T1WR26-F1
#
_entry.id   AF-A0A8T1WR26-F1
#
_cell.length_a   1.000
_cell.length_b   1.000
_cell.length_c   1.000
_cell.angle_alpha   90.00
_cell.angle_beta   90.00
_cell.angle_gamma   90.00
#
_symmetry.space_group_name_H-M   'P 1'
#
loop_
_entity.id
_entity.type
_entity.pdbx_description
1 polymer ?
#
loop_
_entity_poly.entity_id
_entity_poly.type
_entity_poly.pdbx_seq_one_letter_code
_entity_poly.pdbx_strand_id
1 'polypeptide(L)'
;MDALEALKNEGNALFQQKRFEEAVRVYSSVLDKLEELKSNDDAAVRLDTAVRLNRAWAWILMPGRTEERTLITAEQDCSTVLERDPGCVKAFYRRALARERRGHWKLAMEDAVVMKRLEPTNPSVGPLVERLHLLMQDEEDLEPKMRDCTVSVDEDTNGPALDEEAEQAWRTLQEDEMKLQRTCHSTARKSAVPQRKPSEATKTKPQHLKGEISQKTEDLWASLRREETTTIAKAYPKARKKKQRQIV
;
A
#
# COMPACT_ATOMS: atom_id res chain seq x y z
N MET A 1 -24.19 -1.49 24.04
CA MET A 1 -23.18 -0.44 23.84
C MET A 1 -21.86 -0.78 24.53
N ASP A 2 -21.87 -1.16 25.81
CA ASP A 2 -20.67 -1.48 26.60
C ASP A 2 -19.73 -2.52 25.96
N ALA A 3 -20.30 -3.57 25.34
CA ALA A 3 -19.52 -4.58 24.62
C ALA A 3 -18.74 -4.02 23.42
N LEU A 4 -19.30 -3.02 22.71
CA LEU A 4 -18.63 -2.37 21.58
C LEU A 4 -17.55 -1.40 22.06
N GLU A 5 -17.77 -0.74 23.19
CA GLU A 5 -16.75 0.10 23.82
C GLU A 5 -15.54 -0.72 24.29
N ALA A 6 -15.78 -1.92 24.84
CA ALA A 6 -14.73 -2.86 25.21
C ALA A 6 -13.89 -3.28 24.00
N LEU A 7 -14.53 -3.59 22.86
CA LEU A 7 -13.83 -3.90 21.60
C LEU A 7 -13.01 -2.72 21.08
N LYS A 8 -13.54 -1.49 21.13
CA LYS A 8 -12.76 -0.28 20.80
C LYS A 8 -11.51 -0.18 21.69
N ASN A 9 -11.64 -0.45 22.99
CA ASN A 9 -10.52 -0.41 23.92
C ASN A 9 -9.48 -1.52 23.64
N GLU A 10 -9.92 -2.71 23.24
CA GLU A 10 -9.04 -3.77 22.75
C GLU A 10 -8.26 -3.34 21.51
N GLY A 11 -8.95 -2.72 20.52
CA GLY A 11 -8.30 -2.13 19.35
C GLY A 11 -7.26 -1.06 19.74
N ASN A 12 -7.56 -0.23 20.73
CA ASN A 12 -6.62 0.77 21.25
C ASN A 12 -5.39 0.12 21.90
N ALA A 13 -5.56 -0.97 22.65
CA ALA A 13 -4.47 -1.71 23.26
C ALA A 13 -3.55 -2.36 22.20
N LEU A 14 -4.14 -2.96 21.16
CA LEU A 14 -3.40 -3.48 20.00
C LEU A 14 -2.65 -2.38 19.26
N PHE A 15 -3.29 -1.22 19.09
CA PHE A 15 -2.68 -0.04 18.48
C PHE A 15 -1.45 0.45 19.26
N GLN A 16 -1.54 0.51 20.60
CA GLN A 16 -0.41 0.88 21.47
C GLN A 16 0.75 -0.12 21.37
N GLN A 17 0.46 -1.39 21.12
CA GLN A 17 1.45 -2.45 20.86
C GLN A 17 2.04 -2.39 19.44
N LYS A 18 1.68 -1.39 18.62
CA LYS A 18 2.06 -1.25 17.20
C LYS A 18 1.55 -2.40 16.30
N ARG A 19 0.55 -3.17 16.77
CA ARG A 19 -0.09 -4.24 16.02
C ARG A 19 -1.24 -3.66 15.18
N PHE A 20 -0.88 -2.82 14.21
CA PHE A 20 -1.85 -2.00 13.48
C PHE A 20 -2.85 -2.81 12.67
N GLU A 21 -2.42 -3.89 12.02
CA GLU A 21 -3.30 -4.78 11.24
C GLU A 21 -4.39 -5.40 12.10
N GLU A 22 -4.04 -5.86 13.30
CA GLU A 22 -4.98 -6.47 14.23
C GLU A 22 -5.91 -5.42 14.84
N ALA A 23 -5.38 -4.24 15.19
CA ALA A 23 -6.19 -3.11 15.64
C ALA A 23 -7.24 -2.73 14.59
N VAL A 24 -6.85 -2.66 13.31
CA VAL A 24 -7.76 -2.39 12.19
C VAL A 24 -8.87 -3.44 12.10
N ARG A 25 -8.56 -4.74 12.22
CA ARG A 25 -9.57 -5.81 12.18
C ARG A 25 -10.60 -5.64 13.30
N VAL A 26 -10.14 -5.33 14.52
CA VAL A 26 -11.03 -5.08 15.66
C VAL A 26 -11.90 -3.84 15.42
N TYR A 27 -11.31 -2.73 14.98
CA TYR A 27 -12.08 -1.53 14.67
C TYR A 27 -13.12 -1.74 13.57
N SER A 28 -12.78 -2.47 12.50
CA SER A 28 -13.74 -2.83 11.45
C SER A 28 -14.88 -3.65 12.01
N SER A 29 -14.61 -4.66 12.84
CA SER A 29 -15.67 -5.44 13.50
C SER A 29 -16.60 -4.59 14.36
N VAL A 30 -16.09 -3.54 15.02
CA VAL A 30 -16.94 -2.59 15.78
C VAL A 30 -17.84 -1.79 14.83
N LEU A 31 -17.32 -1.32 13.70
CA LEU A 31 -18.09 -0.56 12.72
C LEU A 31 -19.16 -1.41 12.03
N ASP A 32 -18.83 -2.65 11.68
CA ASP A 32 -19.77 -3.60 11.09
C ASP A 32 -20.95 -3.85 12.05
N LYS A 33 -20.67 -4.08 13.34
CA LYS A 33 -21.70 -4.25 14.38
C LYS A 33 -22.52 -2.98 14.61
N LEU A 34 -21.91 -1.80 14.53
CA LEU A 34 -22.65 -0.54 14.64
C LEU A 34 -23.61 -0.35 13.45
N GLU A 35 -23.18 -0.72 12.25
CA GLU A 35 -24.01 -0.69 11.05
C GLU A 35 -25.16 -1.71 11.13
N GLU A 36 -24.92 -2.92 11.63
CA GLU A 36 -25.96 -3.94 11.87
C GLU A 36 -27.03 -3.47 12.84
N LEU A 37 -26.63 -2.77 13.90
CA LEU A 37 -27.56 -2.23 14.91
C LEU A 37 -28.43 -1.09 14.36
N LYS A 38 -27.99 -0.41 13.28
CA LYS A 38 -28.66 0.76 12.66
C LYS A 38 -29.14 1.81 13.68
N SER A 39 -28.43 1.91 14.81
CA SER A 39 -28.74 2.89 15.85
C SER A 39 -28.10 4.21 15.47
N ASN A 40 -28.90 5.28 15.51
CA ASN A 40 -28.45 6.66 15.34
C ASN A 40 -28.37 7.38 16.69
N ASP A 41 -28.29 6.65 17.80
CA ASP A 41 -28.15 7.24 19.12
C ASP A 41 -26.83 8.00 19.22
N ASP A 42 -26.80 9.12 19.94
CA ASP A 42 -25.60 9.95 20.08
C ASP A 42 -24.39 9.15 20.60
N ALA A 43 -24.63 8.15 21.45
CA ALA A 43 -23.59 7.26 21.94
C ALA A 43 -22.99 6.39 20.82
N ALA A 44 -23.83 5.87 19.91
CA ALA A 44 -23.40 5.10 18.75
C ALA A 44 -22.63 5.98 17.77
N VAL A 45 -23.10 7.21 17.52
CA VAL A 45 -22.41 8.19 16.66
C VAL A 45 -21.04 8.56 17.24
N ARG A 46 -20.95 8.84 18.54
CA ARG A 46 -19.66 9.14 19.20
C ARG A 46 -18.69 7.96 19.11
N LEU A 47 -19.19 6.74 19.29
CA LEU A 47 -18.37 5.53 19.18
C LEU A 47 -17.89 5.31 17.75
N ASP A 48 -18.77 5.41 16.76
CA ASP A 48 -18.45 5.31 15.33
C ASP A 48 -17.37 6.33 14.93
N THR A 49 -17.54 7.61 15.31
CA THR A 49 -16.56 8.67 15.06
C THR A 49 -15.19 8.34 15.65
N ALA A 50 -15.14 7.93 16.91
CA ALA A 50 -13.90 7.57 17.58
C ALA A 50 -13.20 6.38 16.91
N VAL A 51 -13.95 5.35 16.55
CA VAL A 51 -13.44 4.13 15.92
C VAL A 51 -12.91 4.42 14.51
N ARG A 52 -13.65 5.16 13.67
CA ARG A 52 -13.20 5.55 12.31
C ARG A 52 -11.90 6.34 12.36
N LEU A 53 -11.82 7.32 13.26
CA LEU A 53 -10.60 8.08 13.47
C LEU A 53 -9.43 7.14 13.82
N ASN A 54 -9.60 6.26 14.81
CA ASN A 54 -8.52 5.37 15.24
C ASN A 54 -8.14 4.35 14.16
N ARG A 55 -9.10 3.84 13.39
CA ARG A 55 -8.87 2.96 12.25
C ARG A 55 -8.10 3.66 11.14
N ALA A 56 -8.47 4.88 10.75
CA ALA A 56 -7.73 5.69 9.78
C ALA A 56 -6.28 5.91 10.22
N TRP A 57 -6.05 6.17 11.50
CA TRP A 57 -4.70 6.34 12.03
C TRP A 57 -3.88 5.04 12.02
N ALA A 58 -4.52 3.91 12.32
CA ALA A 58 -3.89 2.60 12.21
C ALA A 58 -3.49 2.27 10.77
N TRP A 59 -4.34 2.57 9.78
CA TRP A 59 -4.01 2.43 8.36
C TRP A 59 -2.79 3.29 7.97
N ILE A 60 -2.75 4.55 8.41
CA ILE A 60 -1.64 5.46 8.12
C ILE A 60 -0.34 4.99 8.79
N LEU A 61 -0.38 4.40 9.99
CA LEU A 61 0.83 3.96 10.68
C LEU A 61 1.31 2.56 10.31
N MET A 62 0.51 1.80 9.54
CA MET A 62 0.82 0.42 9.17
C MET A 62 2.15 0.36 8.39
N PRO A 63 3.16 -0.40 8.89
CA PRO A 63 4.45 -0.52 8.22
C PRO A 63 4.34 -1.43 6.99
N GLY A 64 5.13 -1.12 5.95
CA GLY A 64 5.12 -1.84 4.67
C GLY A 64 4.67 -0.94 3.53
N ARG A 65 4.58 -1.49 2.31
CA ARG A 65 4.02 -0.76 1.17
C ARG A 65 2.53 -0.58 1.45
N THR A 66 2.17 0.53 2.08
CA THR A 66 0.79 0.90 2.36
C THR A 66 0.05 0.86 1.02
N GLU A 67 -0.80 -0.16 0.84
CA GLU A 67 -1.51 -0.31 -0.42
C GLU A 67 -2.37 0.92 -0.64
N GLU A 68 -2.46 1.41 -1.87
CA GLU A 68 -3.32 2.53 -2.26
C GLU A 68 -4.73 2.38 -1.66
N ARG A 69 -5.24 1.15 -1.63
CA ARG A 69 -6.53 0.80 -1.03
C ARG A 69 -6.66 1.16 0.45
N THR A 70 -5.60 0.98 1.23
CA THR A 70 -5.60 1.29 2.68
C THR A 70 -5.63 2.79 2.92
N LEU A 71 -4.92 3.59 2.12
CA LEU A 71 -4.96 5.06 2.20
C LEU A 71 -6.32 5.61 1.76
N ILE A 72 -6.92 5.03 0.70
CA ILE A 72 -8.30 5.36 0.29
C ILE A 72 -9.27 5.10 1.44
N THR A 73 -9.13 3.97 2.13
CA THR A 73 -10.00 3.62 3.25
C THR A 73 -9.81 4.59 4.42
N ALA A 74 -8.58 5.00 4.73
CA ALA A 74 -8.29 5.99 5.77
C ALA A 74 -8.87 7.38 5.43
N GLU A 75 -8.78 7.80 4.16
CA GLU A 75 -9.39 9.04 3.67
C GLU A 75 -10.92 8.99 3.77
N GLN A 76 -11.54 7.85 3.43
CA GLN A 76 -12.98 7.66 3.54
C GLN A 76 -13.45 7.71 5.00
N ASP A 77 -12.75 7.04 5.91
CA ASP A 77 -13.04 7.07 7.34
C ASP A 77 -13.03 8.51 7.89
N CYS A 78 -12.03 9.30 7.50
CA CYS A 78 -11.95 10.71 7.90
C CYS A 78 -13.05 11.56 7.27
N SER A 79 -13.40 11.31 6.00
CA SER A 79 -14.44 12.06 5.29
C SER A 79 -15.82 11.84 5.91
N THR A 80 -16.17 10.59 6.25
CA THR A 80 -17.41 10.26 6.96
C THR A 80 -17.49 10.93 8.34
N VAL A 81 -16.35 11.07 9.04
CA VAL A 81 -16.31 11.83 10.30
C VAL A 81 -16.57 13.32 10.05
N LEU A 82 -15.95 13.90 9.02
CA LEU A 82 -16.08 15.33 8.69
C LEU A 82 -17.47 15.71 8.16
N GLU A 83 -18.19 14.78 7.53
CA GLU A 83 -19.60 14.96 7.16
C GLU A 83 -20.50 15.21 8.39
N ARG A 84 -20.13 14.64 9.54
CA ARG A 84 -20.89 14.75 10.79
C ARG A 84 -20.33 15.81 11.74
N ASP A 85 -19.01 15.92 11.82
CA ASP A 85 -18.28 16.89 12.63
C ASP A 85 -17.26 17.65 11.77
N PRO A 86 -17.68 18.74 11.12
CA PRO A 86 -16.80 19.60 10.33
C PRO A 86 -15.73 20.34 11.16
N GLY A 87 -15.80 20.27 12.49
CA GLY A 87 -14.82 20.87 13.41
C GLY A 87 -13.69 19.91 13.81
N CYS A 88 -13.72 18.64 13.35
CA CYS A 88 -12.78 17.62 13.80
C CYS A 88 -11.37 17.80 13.21
N VAL A 89 -10.51 18.54 13.90
CA VAL A 89 -9.11 18.78 13.47
C VAL A 89 -8.32 17.48 13.30
N LYS A 90 -8.59 16.46 14.12
CA LYS A 90 -7.95 15.14 13.99
C LYS A 90 -8.32 14.44 12.68
N ALA A 91 -9.55 14.61 12.19
CA ALA A 91 -9.99 14.03 10.93
C ALA A 91 -9.28 14.71 9.75
N PHE A 92 -9.23 16.05 9.74
CA PHE A 92 -8.49 16.80 8.72
C PHE A 92 -7.01 16.40 8.69
N TYR A 93 -6.35 16.30 9.84
CA TYR A 93 -4.94 15.92 9.90
C TYR A 93 -4.68 14.54 9.29
N ARG A 94 -5.49 13.56 9.68
CA ARG A 94 -5.35 12.18 9.20
C ARG A 94 -5.68 12.08 7.71
N ARG A 95 -6.69 12.81 7.24
CA ARG A 95 -7.05 12.87 5.82
C ARG A 95 -5.95 13.53 4.99
N ALA A 96 -5.37 14.62 5.47
CA ALA A 96 -4.25 15.30 4.80
C ALA A 96 -3.04 14.37 4.65
N LEU A 97 -2.69 13.62 5.71
CA LEU A 97 -1.60 12.64 5.65
C LEU A 97 -1.88 11.48 4.68
N ALA A 98 -3.13 11.00 4.63
CA ALA A 98 -3.52 9.97 3.67
C ALA A 98 -3.38 10.50 2.23
N ARG A 99 -3.88 11.70 1.95
CA ARG A 99 -3.77 12.37 0.64
C ARG A 99 -2.34 12.68 0.24
N GLU A 100 -1.52 13.15 1.19
CA GLU A 100 -0.07 13.40 1.00
C GLU A 100 0.63 12.14 0.47
N ARG A 101 0.38 10.98 1.08
CA ARG A 101 0.98 9.70 0.69
C ARG A 101 0.46 9.15 -0.65
N ARG A 102 -0.74 9.56 -1.06
CA ARG A 102 -1.34 9.23 -2.36
C ARG A 102 -0.89 10.18 -3.48
N GLY A 103 -0.09 11.20 -3.18
CA GLY A 103 0.30 12.23 -4.15
C GLY A 103 -0.76 13.32 -4.37
N HIS A 104 -1.87 13.33 -3.63
CA HIS A 104 -2.93 14.32 -3.76
C HIS A 104 -2.62 15.58 -2.94
N TRP A 105 -1.49 16.24 -3.24
CA TRP A 105 -0.94 17.32 -2.42
C TRP A 105 -1.85 18.56 -2.34
N LYS A 106 -2.53 18.91 -3.44
CA LYS A 106 -3.50 20.02 -3.48
C LYS A 106 -4.66 19.80 -2.49
N LEU A 107 -5.25 18.62 -2.49
CA LEU A 107 -6.33 18.25 -1.56
C LEU A 107 -5.84 18.16 -0.11
N ALA A 108 -4.60 17.70 0.10
CA ALA A 108 -3.98 17.70 1.43
C ALA A 108 -3.74 19.13 1.95
N MET A 109 -3.38 20.07 1.06
CA MET A 109 -3.20 21.49 1.40
C MET A 109 -4.52 22.14 1.83
N GLU A 110 -5.63 21.84 1.14
CA GLU A 110 -6.96 22.31 1.55
C GLU A 110 -7.30 21.87 2.98
N ASP A 111 -7.06 20.60 3.32
CA ASP A 111 -7.25 20.09 4.68
C ASP A 111 -6.37 20.83 5.69
N ALA A 112 -5.08 21.05 5.36
CA ALA A 112 -4.14 21.75 6.23
C ALA A 112 -4.52 23.22 6.46
N VAL A 113 -5.06 23.91 5.45
CA VAL A 113 -5.57 25.29 5.57
C VAL A 113 -6.78 25.33 6.49
N VAL A 114 -7.71 24.37 6.38
CA VAL A 114 -8.86 24.29 7.29
C VAL A 114 -8.39 24.02 8.73
N MET A 115 -7.43 23.12 8.93
CA MET A 115 -6.85 22.89 10.26
C MET A 115 -6.23 24.16 10.84
N LYS A 116 -5.45 24.92 10.05
CA LYS A 116 -4.84 26.18 10.46
C LYS A 116 -5.90 27.18 10.95
N ARG A 117 -7.06 27.21 10.29
CA ARG A 117 -8.19 28.08 10.66
C ARG A 117 -8.87 27.61 11.94
N LEU A 118 -9.05 26.31 12.12
CA LEU A 118 -9.71 25.74 13.31
C LEU A 118 -8.81 25.81 14.56
N GLU A 119 -7.53 25.48 14.43
CA GLU A 119 -6.54 25.51 15.51
C GLU A 119 -5.23 26.19 15.06
N PRO A 120 -5.15 27.53 15.09
CA PRO A 120 -3.97 28.27 14.65
C PRO A 120 -2.69 27.95 15.45
N THR A 121 -2.84 27.54 16.71
CA THR A 121 -1.75 27.21 17.64
C THR A 121 -1.28 25.77 17.54
N ASN A 122 -1.87 24.95 16.67
CA ASN A 122 -1.53 23.54 16.57
C ASN A 122 -0.12 23.35 15.96
N PRO A 123 0.82 22.72 16.69
CA PRO A 123 2.21 22.59 16.24
C PRO A 123 2.38 21.64 15.05
N SER A 124 1.39 20.78 14.76
CA SER A 124 1.46 19.83 13.65
C SER A 124 1.15 20.46 12.29
N VAL A 125 0.45 21.61 12.26
CA VAL A 125 0.01 22.25 11.02
C VAL A 125 1.19 22.86 10.25
N GLY A 126 2.10 23.54 10.95
CA GLY A 126 3.26 24.19 10.33
C GLY A 126 4.12 23.21 9.51
N PRO A 127 4.63 22.12 10.12
CA PRO A 127 5.42 21.11 9.41
C PRO A 127 4.65 20.41 8.28
N LEU A 128 3.34 20.23 8.42
CA LEU A 128 2.50 19.65 7.36
C LEU A 128 2.43 20.58 6.14
N VAL A 129 2.11 21.85 6.36
CA VAL A 129 2.01 22.86 5.30
C VAL A 129 3.35 23.06 4.59
N GLU A 130 4.46 23.08 5.34
CA GLU A 130 5.81 23.20 4.76
C GLU A 130 6.15 22.02 3.86
N ARG A 131 5.94 20.78 4.32
CA ARG A 131 6.16 19.58 3.48
C ARG A 131 5.30 19.60 2.22
N LEU A 132 4.02 19.96 2.35
CA LEU A 132 3.11 19.99 1.21
C LEU A 132 3.51 21.05 0.17
N HIS A 133 3.98 22.23 0.59
CA HIS A 133 4.51 23.22 -0.35
C HIS A 133 5.71 22.71 -1.13
N LEU A 134 6.67 22.05 -0.46
CA LEU A 134 7.85 21.48 -1.12
C LEU A 134 7.45 20.42 -2.16
N LEU A 135 6.55 19.50 -1.80
CA LEU A 135 6.07 18.47 -2.72
C LEU A 135 5.35 19.04 -3.94
N MET A 136 4.57 20.12 -3.76
CA MET A 136 3.88 20.79 -4.87
C MET A 136 4.83 21.55 -5.80
N GLN A 137 5.88 22.18 -5.26
CA GLN A 137 6.91 22.84 -6.06
C GLN A 137 7.71 21.84 -6.89
N ASP A 138 8.06 20.69 -6.30
CA ASP A 138 8.72 19.61 -7.03
C ASP A 138 7.85 19.08 -8.20
N GLU A 139 6.51 19.02 -8.04
CA GLU A 139 5.58 18.68 -9.13
C GLU A 139 5.65 19.69 -10.28
N GLU A 140 5.54 20.97 -9.94
CA GLU A 140 5.51 22.07 -10.90
C GLU A 140 6.86 22.23 -11.64
N ASP A 141 7.98 21.88 -11.00
CA ASP A 141 9.32 21.89 -11.60
C ASP A 141 9.58 20.65 -12.49
N LEU A 142 8.84 19.55 -12.28
CA LEU A 142 8.92 18.34 -13.09
C LEU A 142 8.08 18.44 -14.37
N GLU A 143 6.90 19.05 -14.31
CA GLU A 143 5.99 19.25 -15.46
C GLU A 143 6.68 19.85 -16.72
N PRO A 144 7.46 20.95 -16.64
CA PRO A 144 8.16 21.49 -17.80
C PRO A 144 9.33 20.62 -18.26
N LYS A 145 10.02 19.91 -17.35
CA LYS A 145 11.12 18.99 -17.72
C LYS A 145 10.60 17.70 -18.38
N MET A 146 9.40 17.25 -18.01
CA MET A 146 8.72 16.13 -18.66
C MET A 146 8.21 16.51 -20.05
N ARG A 147 7.76 17.76 -20.24
CA ARG A 147 7.43 18.30 -21.58
C ARG A 147 8.66 18.50 -22.46
N ASP A 148 9.81 18.85 -21.90
CA ASP A 148 11.06 19.00 -22.67
C ASP A 148 11.67 17.65 -23.13
N CYS A 149 11.14 16.53 -22.61
CA CYS A 149 11.48 15.17 -23.04
C CYS A 149 10.49 14.60 -24.07
N THR A 150 9.46 15.35 -24.50
CA THR A 150 8.71 14.97 -25.71
C THR A 150 9.61 15.29 -26.89
N VAL A 151 10.19 14.24 -27.48
CA VAL A 151 10.91 14.30 -28.76
C VAL A 151 10.11 15.19 -29.69
N SER A 152 10.73 16.25 -30.19
CA SER A 152 10.27 17.01 -31.34
C SER A 152 10.08 16.00 -32.47
N VAL A 153 8.85 15.53 -32.67
CA VAL A 153 8.51 14.77 -33.87
C VAL A 153 8.47 15.82 -34.97
N ASP A 154 9.57 15.94 -35.70
CA ASP A 154 9.61 16.71 -36.93
C ASP A 154 8.45 16.22 -37.82
N GLU A 155 7.59 17.17 -38.18
CA GLU A 155 6.28 16.97 -38.81
C GLU A 155 6.42 16.64 -40.30
N ASP A 156 7.23 15.65 -40.67
CA ASP A 156 7.56 15.34 -42.08
C ASP A 156 7.55 13.86 -42.48
N THR A 157 6.94 12.97 -41.69
CA THR A 157 6.65 11.60 -42.17
C THR A 157 5.26 11.12 -41.76
N ASN A 158 4.34 11.28 -42.69
CA ASN A 158 3.03 10.66 -42.72
C ASN A 158 3.18 9.11 -42.77
N GLY A 159 2.66 8.38 -41.78
CA GLY A 159 2.67 6.92 -41.79
C GLY A 159 1.79 6.29 -40.70
N PRO A 160 0.62 5.72 -41.01
CA PRO A 160 -0.27 5.05 -40.04
C PRO A 160 0.25 3.69 -39.52
N ALA A 161 1.52 3.37 -39.74
CA ALA A 161 2.08 2.03 -39.51
C ALA A 161 2.54 1.76 -38.07
N LEU A 162 2.87 2.80 -37.29
CA LEU A 162 3.42 2.65 -35.94
C LEU A 162 2.35 2.30 -34.89
N ASP A 163 1.12 2.80 -35.07
CA ASP A 163 0.01 2.49 -34.17
C ASP A 163 -0.52 1.06 -34.41
N GLU A 164 -0.50 0.58 -35.65
CA GLU A 164 -0.89 -0.81 -35.96
C GLU A 164 0.08 -1.83 -35.39
N GLU A 165 1.39 -1.57 -35.42
CA GLU A 165 2.41 -2.45 -34.84
C GLU A 165 2.30 -2.51 -33.31
N ALA A 166 2.04 -1.37 -32.66
CA ALA A 166 1.80 -1.31 -31.22
C ALA A 166 0.51 -2.04 -30.80
N GLU A 167 -0.58 -1.88 -31.56
CA GLU A 167 -1.81 -2.61 -31.33
C GLU A 167 -1.67 -4.12 -31.56
N GLN A 168 -0.94 -4.53 -32.60
CA GLN A 168 -0.66 -5.94 -32.88
C GLN A 168 0.20 -6.58 -31.78
N ALA A 169 1.21 -5.86 -31.28
CA ALA A 169 2.03 -6.29 -30.15
C ALA A 169 1.18 -6.49 -28.88
N TRP A 170 0.25 -5.56 -28.60
CA TRP A 170 -0.64 -5.67 -27.45
C TRP A 170 -1.62 -6.85 -27.55
N ARG A 171 -2.22 -7.07 -28.72
CA ARG A 171 -3.10 -8.23 -28.98
C ARG A 171 -2.35 -9.56 -28.82
N THR A 172 -1.10 -9.62 -29.31
CA THR A 172 -0.25 -10.81 -29.19
C THR A 172 0.07 -11.15 -27.72
N LEU A 173 0.42 -10.14 -26.92
CA LEU A 173 0.66 -10.32 -25.48
C LEU A 173 -0.57 -10.85 -24.74
N GLN A 174 -1.76 -10.36 -25.10
CA GLN A 174 -3.02 -10.78 -24.48
C GLN A 174 -3.38 -12.24 -24.83
N GLU A 175 -3.07 -12.68 -26.04
CA GLU A 175 -3.23 -14.08 -26.46
C GLU A 175 -2.27 -15.02 -25.74
N ASP A 176 -1.00 -14.62 -25.60
CA ASP A 176 0.01 -15.38 -24.86
C ASP A 176 -0.35 -15.51 -23.37
N GLU A 177 -0.88 -14.45 -22.76
CA GLU A 177 -1.40 -14.48 -21.39
C GLU A 177 -2.57 -15.46 -21.25
N MET A 178 -3.56 -15.41 -22.14
CA MET A 178 -4.67 -16.38 -22.14
C MET A 178 -4.19 -17.81 -22.36
N LYS A 179 -3.16 -18.01 -23.19
CA LYS A 179 -2.56 -19.32 -23.46
C LYS A 179 -1.82 -19.85 -22.22
N LEU A 180 -1.12 -18.99 -21.50
CA LEU A 180 -0.48 -19.31 -20.22
C LEU A 180 -1.54 -19.66 -19.16
N GLN A 181 -2.61 -18.88 -19.05
CA GLN A 181 -3.71 -19.18 -18.12
C GLN A 181 -4.34 -20.55 -18.46
N ARG A 182 -4.58 -20.86 -19.73
CA ARG A 182 -5.13 -22.17 -20.16
C ARG A 182 -4.20 -23.34 -19.82
N THR A 183 -2.89 -23.19 -19.93
CA THR A 183 -1.93 -24.26 -19.56
C THR A 183 -1.85 -24.45 -18.04
N CYS A 184 -1.95 -23.37 -17.25
CA CYS A 184 -2.03 -23.43 -15.79
C CYS A 184 -3.31 -24.11 -15.28
N HIS A 185 -4.46 -23.87 -15.93
CA HIS A 185 -5.72 -24.53 -15.56
C HIS A 185 -5.78 -26.00 -16.02
N SER A 186 -5.00 -26.37 -17.04
CA SER A 186 -4.85 -27.75 -17.55
C SER A 186 -4.00 -28.63 -16.62
N THR A 187 -2.91 -28.09 -16.05
CA THR A 187 -2.07 -28.81 -15.09
C THR A 187 -2.75 -28.98 -13.73
N ALA A 188 -3.63 -28.05 -13.33
CA ALA A 188 -4.44 -28.18 -12.11
C ALA A 188 -5.52 -29.28 -12.20
N ARG A 189 -6.07 -29.55 -13.40
CA ARG A 189 -7.10 -30.62 -13.59
C ARG A 189 -6.52 -32.04 -13.65
N LYS A 190 -5.23 -32.22 -13.95
CA LYS A 190 -4.57 -33.54 -14.01
C LYS A 190 -4.10 -34.06 -12.64
N SER A 191 -4.23 -33.27 -11.57
CA SER A 191 -3.90 -33.66 -10.19
C SER A 191 -5.13 -34.04 -9.33
N ALA A 192 -6.31 -34.23 -9.94
CA ALA A 192 -7.47 -34.76 -9.23
C ALA A 192 -7.33 -36.28 -9.02
N VAL A 193 -6.85 -36.67 -7.83
CA VAL A 193 -6.80 -38.07 -7.36
C VAL A 193 -8.24 -38.60 -7.15
N PRO A 194 -8.61 -39.80 -7.62
CA PRO A 194 -9.92 -40.38 -7.35
C PRO A 194 -10.05 -40.82 -5.89
N GLN A 195 -11.13 -40.40 -5.20
CA GLN A 195 -11.46 -40.92 -3.88
C GLN A 195 -11.91 -42.38 -3.95
N ARG A 196 -11.24 -43.27 -3.22
CA ARG A 196 -11.71 -44.63 -2.90
C ARG A 196 -11.95 -44.76 -1.38
N LYS A 197 -13.03 -45.46 -1.05
CA LYS A 197 -13.56 -45.74 0.30
C LYS A 197 -12.61 -46.63 1.14
N PRO A 198 -12.74 -46.63 2.48
CA PRO A 198 -11.71 -47.16 3.39
C PRO A 198 -11.84 -48.66 3.64
N SER A 199 -10.69 -49.37 3.69
CA SER A 199 -10.57 -50.71 4.27
C SER A 199 -9.19 -50.91 4.92
N GLU A 200 -9.24 -51.14 6.23
CA GLU A 200 -8.34 -51.91 7.12
C GLU A 200 -6.80 -52.00 6.90
N ALA A 201 -6.10 -51.47 7.91
CA ALA A 201 -4.85 -51.94 8.55
C ALA A 201 -3.62 -52.34 7.70
N THR A 202 -2.53 -51.59 7.86
CA THR A 202 -1.26 -52.06 8.47
C THR A 202 -0.27 -50.90 8.65
N LYS A 203 0.46 -50.89 9.76
CA LYS A 203 1.44 -49.87 10.17
C LYS A 203 2.76 -50.05 9.40
N THR A 204 3.18 -49.03 8.65
CA THR A 204 4.61 -48.78 8.38
C THR A 204 4.86 -47.30 8.04
N LYS A 205 5.73 -46.64 8.81
CA LYS A 205 6.23 -45.28 8.54
C LYS A 205 7.26 -45.32 7.41
N PRO A 206 7.23 -44.39 6.43
CA PRO A 206 8.41 -44.03 5.66
C PRO A 206 9.02 -42.74 6.22
N GLN A 207 10.20 -42.85 6.82
CA GLN A 207 11.11 -41.74 7.03
C GLN A 207 11.97 -41.53 5.77
N HIS A 208 12.45 -40.29 5.59
CA HIS A 208 13.54 -39.89 4.69
C HIS A 208 13.20 -39.48 3.24
N LEU A 209 12.65 -38.27 3.04
CA LEU A 209 12.74 -37.53 1.75
C LEU A 209 12.57 -35.99 1.86
N LYS A 210 12.44 -35.42 3.08
CA LYS A 210 12.19 -33.98 3.28
C LYS A 210 13.43 -33.09 3.37
N GLY A 211 14.65 -33.66 3.41
CA GLY A 211 15.89 -32.89 3.62
C GLY A 211 16.52 -32.32 2.34
N GLU A 212 16.59 -33.13 1.27
CA GLU A 212 17.37 -32.77 0.06
C GLU A 212 16.73 -31.67 -0.80
N ILE A 213 15.40 -31.54 -0.78
CA ILE A 213 14.69 -30.51 -1.56
C ILE A 213 14.95 -29.12 -0.95
N SER A 214 15.07 -29.03 0.38
CA SER A 214 15.36 -27.77 1.07
C SER A 214 16.78 -27.27 0.79
N GLN A 215 17.77 -28.17 0.78
CA GLN A 215 19.15 -27.79 0.47
C GLN A 215 19.32 -27.33 -0.98
N LYS A 216 18.74 -28.06 -1.94
CA LYS A 216 18.81 -27.67 -3.36
C LYS A 216 18.12 -26.32 -3.62
N THR A 217 17.07 -26.01 -2.88
CA THR A 217 16.38 -24.71 -3.00
C THR A 217 17.19 -23.60 -2.34
N GLU A 218 17.79 -23.83 -1.17
CA GLU A 218 18.69 -22.87 -0.52
C GLU A 218 19.93 -22.53 -1.36
N ASP A 219 20.55 -23.53 -1.99
CA ASP A 219 21.71 -23.36 -2.87
C ASP A 219 21.37 -22.51 -4.10
N LEU A 220 20.18 -22.72 -4.68
CA LEU A 220 19.70 -21.94 -5.83
C LEU A 220 19.52 -20.47 -5.45
N TRP A 221 18.88 -20.19 -4.31
CA TRP A 221 18.70 -18.83 -3.79
C TRP A 221 20.04 -18.16 -3.44
N ALA A 222 21.02 -18.92 -2.95
CA ALA A 222 22.36 -18.40 -2.67
C ALA A 222 23.14 -18.07 -3.95
N SER A 223 22.95 -18.82 -5.04
CA SER A 223 23.53 -18.50 -6.34
C SER A 223 22.92 -17.23 -6.94
N LEU A 224 21.60 -17.10 -6.88
CA LEU A 224 20.89 -15.92 -7.41
C LEU A 224 21.32 -14.62 -6.71
N ARG A 225 21.47 -14.64 -5.37
CA ARG A 225 21.99 -13.49 -4.61
C ARG A 225 23.42 -13.10 -4.99
N ARG A 226 24.27 -14.06 -5.37
CA ARG A 226 25.64 -13.78 -5.83
C ARG A 226 25.67 -13.14 -7.20
N GLU A 227 24.80 -13.56 -8.11
CA GLU A 227 24.66 -12.94 -9.43
C GLU A 227 24.11 -11.51 -9.32
N GLU A 228 23.11 -11.30 -8.47
CA GLU A 228 22.54 -9.98 -8.21
C GLU A 228 23.59 -9.01 -7.64
N THR A 229 24.33 -9.42 -6.60
CA THR A 229 25.41 -8.60 -6.03
C THR A 229 26.53 -8.31 -7.02
N THR A 230 26.86 -9.27 -7.89
CA THR A 230 27.84 -9.07 -8.97
C THR A 230 27.33 -8.07 -10.01
N THR A 231 26.05 -8.14 -10.35
CA THR A 231 25.41 -7.24 -11.32
C THR A 231 25.32 -5.82 -10.78
N ILE A 232 24.93 -5.66 -9.51
CA ILE A 232 24.91 -4.36 -8.83
C ILE A 232 26.32 -3.76 -8.73
N ALA A 233 27.33 -4.57 -8.39
CA ALA A 233 28.73 -4.10 -8.32
C ALA A 233 29.29 -3.69 -9.69
N LYS A 234 28.87 -4.36 -10.78
CA LYS A 234 29.22 -3.98 -12.16
C LYS A 234 28.50 -2.70 -12.61
N ALA A 235 27.24 -2.54 -12.25
CA ALA A 235 26.44 -1.37 -12.61
C ALA A 235 26.84 -0.11 -11.82
N TYR A 236 27.28 -0.27 -10.57
CA TYR A 236 27.66 0.83 -9.68
C TYR A 236 29.03 0.61 -9.04
N PRO A 237 30.14 0.76 -9.79
CA PRO A 237 31.48 0.72 -9.22
C PRO A 237 31.66 1.94 -8.32
N LYS A 238 31.70 1.72 -6.99
CA LYS A 238 31.93 2.78 -5.99
C LYS A 238 33.15 3.62 -6.37
N ALA A 239 32.94 4.87 -6.76
CA ALA A 239 34.01 5.85 -6.93
C ALA A 239 34.68 6.12 -5.59
N ARG A 240 35.98 5.80 -5.46
CA ARG A 240 36.76 6.13 -4.27
C ARG A 240 38.17 6.61 -4.65
N LYS A 241 38.44 7.89 -4.33
CA LYS A 241 39.73 8.58 -4.01
C LYS A 241 39.55 10.07 -4.37
N LYS A 242 40.05 11.10 -3.66
CA LYS A 242 40.94 11.28 -2.50
C LYS A 242 40.89 12.78 -2.15
N LYS A 243 41.17 13.18 -0.91
CA LYS A 243 42.06 14.32 -0.66
C LYS A 243 42.70 14.22 0.73
N GLN A 244 43.92 13.68 0.72
CA GLN A 244 44.96 14.01 1.70
C GLN A 244 45.21 15.51 1.60
N ARG A 245 45.17 16.23 2.73
CA ARG A 245 45.83 17.54 2.85
C ARG A 245 46.93 17.40 3.90
N GLN A 246 48.17 17.39 3.43
CA GLN A 246 49.36 17.76 4.21
C GLN A 246 49.22 19.23 4.58
N ILE A 247 49.46 19.55 5.85
CA ILE A 247 49.76 20.90 6.31
C ILE A 247 51.22 20.85 6.78
N VAL A 248 52.00 21.77 6.22
CA VAL A 248 53.39 22.11 6.54
C VAL A 248 53.45 22.83 7.88
#